data_AF-A0A6J4XZ12-F1
#
_entry.id   AF-A0A6J4XZ12-F1
#
_cell.length_a   1.000
_cell.length_b   1.000
_cell.length_c   1.000
_cell.angle_alpha   90.00
_cell.angle_beta   90.00
_cell.angle_gamma   90.00
#
_symmetry.space_group_name_H-M   'P 1'
#
loop_
_entity.id
_entity.type
_entity.pdbx_description
1 polymer ?
#
loop_
_entity_poly.entity_id
_entity_poly.type
_entity_poly.pdbx_seq_one_letter_code
_entity_poly.pdbx_strand_id
1 'polypeptide(L)'
;MNDQLEKSVPCSCSQCGNIYSLDDMIKYENVFVCSTCKPIFIQKIREGVEIIPKGRSKLWKIYFFIFLTLQLIGFITSIQELLVAKNMIEPLLYFVIYPWVIAAVFGYCFNRKFLARRIWQVIFPAALVTDIIFFSILFVEQNFIANIIALIMFIITLFPLIILQYVALYRYAYSQTEPWT
;
A
#
# COMPACT_ATOMS: atom_id res chain seq x y z
N MET A 1 38.92 8.94 -1.99
CA MET A 1 38.05 8.00 -1.26
C MET A 1 36.62 8.39 -1.53
N ASN A 2 36.10 8.04 -2.71
CA ASN A 2 34.83 8.59 -3.23
C ASN A 2 33.97 7.51 -3.91
N ASP A 3 33.85 6.35 -3.26
CA ASP A 3 33.26 5.11 -3.83
C ASP A 3 31.94 4.68 -3.15
N GLN A 4 31.24 5.57 -2.46
CA GLN A 4 30.11 5.19 -1.57
C GLN A 4 28.71 5.61 -2.04
N LEU A 5 28.49 6.04 -3.29
CA LEU A 5 27.17 6.56 -3.66
C LEU A 5 26.66 6.13 -5.06
N GLU A 6 27.11 5.00 -5.57
CA GLU A 6 26.34 4.34 -6.64
C GLU A 6 25.12 3.68 -5.98
N LYS A 7 24.01 4.42 -5.93
CA LYS A 7 22.72 3.93 -5.43
C LYS A 7 22.33 2.69 -6.22
N SER A 8 22.56 1.52 -5.64
CA SER A 8 22.11 0.26 -6.22
C SER A 8 20.60 0.32 -6.42
N VAL A 9 20.16 -0.01 -7.64
CA VAL A 9 18.73 0.08 -8.00
C VAL A 9 17.96 -0.97 -7.19
N PRO A 10 16.95 -0.59 -6.38
CA PRO A 10 16.20 -1.55 -5.58
C PRO A 10 15.32 -2.42 -6.47
N CYS A 11 15.46 -3.74 -6.39
CA CYS A 11 14.74 -4.73 -7.21
C CYS A 11 13.86 -5.68 -6.37
N SER A 12 12.71 -6.09 -6.92
CA SER A 12 11.78 -7.01 -6.24
C SER A 12 12.10 -8.48 -6.55
N CYS A 13 12.22 -9.33 -5.53
CA CYS A 13 12.47 -10.76 -5.68
C CYS A 13 11.24 -11.49 -6.23
N SER A 14 11.41 -12.31 -7.27
CA SER A 14 10.33 -13.08 -7.91
C SER A 14 9.76 -14.21 -7.04
N GLN A 15 10.50 -14.64 -6.00
CA GLN A 15 10.10 -15.73 -5.11
C GLN A 15 9.41 -15.24 -3.83
N CYS A 16 9.91 -14.18 -3.19
CA CYS A 16 9.35 -13.66 -1.93
C CYS A 16 8.61 -12.33 -2.06
N GLY A 17 8.81 -11.58 -3.14
CA GLY A 17 8.16 -10.27 -3.35
C GLY A 17 8.67 -9.15 -2.44
N ASN A 18 9.79 -9.36 -1.74
CA ASN A 18 10.51 -8.33 -0.98
C ASN A 18 11.52 -7.59 -1.88
N ILE A 19 11.92 -6.39 -1.44
CA ILE A 19 12.82 -5.48 -2.16
C ILE A 19 14.24 -5.65 -1.62
N TYR A 20 15.23 -5.76 -2.51
CA TYR A 20 16.64 -5.89 -2.18
C TYR A 20 17.50 -5.00 -3.09
N SER A 21 18.75 -4.75 -2.71
CA SER A 21 19.77 -4.18 -3.59
C SER A 21 20.02 -5.12 -4.77
N LEU A 22 20.32 -4.59 -5.97
CA LEU A 22 20.77 -5.41 -7.11
C LEU A 22 21.97 -6.30 -6.75
N ASP A 23 22.86 -5.83 -5.89
CA ASP A 23 24.07 -6.56 -5.46
C ASP A 23 23.73 -7.79 -4.59
N ASP A 24 22.59 -7.76 -3.90
CA ASP A 24 22.07 -8.86 -3.08
C ASP A 24 21.19 -9.84 -3.87
N MET A 25 21.11 -9.65 -5.19
CA MET A 25 20.23 -10.40 -6.07
C MET A 25 20.99 -11.09 -7.19
N ILE A 26 20.49 -12.26 -7.56
CA ILE A 26 20.89 -12.94 -8.79
C ILE A 26 19.85 -12.67 -9.88
N LYS A 27 20.32 -12.34 -11.08
CA LYS A 27 19.48 -12.31 -12.29
C LYS A 27 19.52 -13.69 -12.94
N TYR A 28 18.35 -14.29 -13.13
CA TYR A 28 18.17 -15.53 -13.89
C TYR A 28 17.14 -15.26 -14.97
N GLU A 29 17.54 -15.32 -16.24
CA GLU A 29 16.71 -14.89 -17.38
C GLU A 29 16.15 -13.46 -17.16
N ASN A 30 14.83 -13.33 -17.04
CA ASN A 30 14.13 -12.07 -16.82
C ASN A 30 13.63 -11.89 -15.36
N VAL A 31 14.09 -12.72 -14.42
CA VAL A 31 13.70 -12.65 -13.01
C VAL A 31 14.89 -12.35 -12.10
N PHE A 32 14.64 -11.55 -11.05
CA PHE A 32 15.59 -11.29 -9.98
C PHE A 32 15.21 -12.11 -8.74
N VAL A 33 16.21 -12.72 -8.09
CA VAL A 33 16.01 -13.55 -6.89
C VAL A 33 16.99 -13.13 -5.82
N CYS A 34 16.51 -12.86 -4.60
CA CYS A 34 17.36 -12.48 -3.49
C CYS A 34 18.22 -13.65 -2.97
N SER A 35 19.32 -13.32 -2.29
CA SER A 35 20.22 -14.28 -1.64
C SER A 35 19.51 -15.32 -0.78
N THR A 36 18.47 -14.93 -0.03
CA THR A 36 17.68 -15.84 0.81
C THR A 36 16.85 -16.85 0.00
N CYS A 37 16.32 -16.45 -1.15
CA CYS A 37 15.51 -17.31 -2.01
C CYS A 37 16.35 -18.15 -2.99
N LYS A 38 17.64 -17.82 -3.16
CA LYS A 38 18.56 -18.47 -4.10
C LYS A 38 18.64 -20.00 -3.96
N PRO A 39 18.80 -20.61 -2.76
CA PRO A 39 18.91 -22.06 -2.63
C PRO A 39 17.65 -22.79 -3.12
N ILE A 40 16.48 -22.30 -2.70
CA ILE A 40 15.17 -22.88 -3.08
C ILE A 40 14.89 -22.67 -4.57
N PHE A 41 15.30 -21.53 -5.12
CA PHE A 41 15.13 -21.22 -6.54
C PHE A 41 15.97 -22.14 -7.43
N ILE A 42 17.26 -22.32 -7.11
CA ILE A 42 18.14 -23.24 -7.84
C ILE A 42 17.63 -24.68 -7.73
N GLN A 43 17.11 -25.06 -6.56
CA GLN A 43 16.48 -26.36 -6.38
C GLN A 43 15.29 -26.56 -7.34
N LYS A 44 14.36 -25.59 -7.42
CA LYS A 44 13.21 -25.66 -8.35
C LYS A 44 13.64 -25.79 -9.81
N ILE A 45 14.69 -25.07 -10.22
CA ILE A 45 15.25 -25.18 -11.57
C ILE A 45 15.75 -26.60 -11.84
N ARG A 46 16.50 -27.20 -10.89
CA ARG A 46 17.00 -28.57 -11.02
C ARG A 46 15.88 -29.61 -11.07
N GLU A 47 14.79 -29.37 -10.36
CA GLU A 47 13.60 -30.22 -10.35
C GLU A 47 12.72 -30.03 -11.60
N GLY A 48 13.06 -29.09 -12.50
CA GLY A 48 12.24 -28.78 -13.68
C GLY A 48 10.90 -28.13 -13.32
N VAL A 49 10.76 -27.59 -12.11
CA VAL A 49 9.54 -26.92 -11.65
C VAL A 49 9.41 -25.59 -12.37
N GLU A 50 8.26 -25.36 -13.00
CA GLU A 50 7.96 -24.11 -13.67
C GLU A 50 8.07 -22.94 -12.67
N ILE A 51 8.89 -21.94 -13.03
CA ILE A 51 9.20 -20.81 -12.16
C ILE A 51 8.05 -19.80 -12.24
N ILE A 52 6.96 -20.10 -11.53
CA ILE A 52 5.84 -19.16 -11.41
C ILE A 52 6.24 -18.11 -10.36
N PRO A 53 6.28 -16.81 -10.71
CA PRO A 53 6.51 -15.76 -9.73
C PRO A 53 5.44 -15.86 -8.64
N LYS A 54 5.86 -15.96 -7.38
CA LYS A 54 4.92 -16.19 -6.28
C LYS A 54 4.04 -14.94 -6.15
N GLY A 55 2.76 -15.08 -6.45
CA GLY A 55 1.77 -14.04 -6.16
C GLY A 55 1.78 -13.68 -4.67
N ARG A 56 1.42 -12.44 -4.33
CA ARG A 56 1.26 -11.99 -2.93
C ARG A 56 0.32 -12.94 -2.16
N SER A 57 0.52 -13.05 -0.84
CA SER A 57 -0.24 -13.98 0.01
C SER A 57 -1.75 -13.77 -0.09
N LYS A 58 -2.53 -14.86 0.08
CA LYS A 58 -4.01 -14.81 0.07
C LYS A 58 -4.58 -13.81 1.09
N LEU A 59 -3.87 -13.60 2.21
CA LEU A 59 -4.26 -12.65 3.27
C LEU A 59 -4.40 -11.21 2.76
N TRP A 60 -3.49 -10.76 1.89
CA TRP A 60 -3.58 -9.41 1.32
C TRP A 60 -4.81 -9.21 0.42
N LYS A 61 -5.25 -10.27 -0.26
CA LYS A 61 -6.48 -10.24 -1.06
C LYS A 61 -7.71 -10.16 -0.18
N ILE A 62 -7.76 -10.92 0.91
CA ILE A 62 -8.86 -10.85 1.90
C ILE A 62 -8.93 -9.46 2.51
N TYR A 63 -7.78 -8.93 2.96
CA TYR A 63 -7.67 -7.57 3.47
C TYR A 63 -8.20 -6.54 2.47
N PHE A 64 -7.82 -6.66 1.19
CA PHE A 64 -8.30 -5.74 0.15
C PHE A 64 -9.83 -5.72 0.03
N PHE A 65 -10.50 -6.87 0.07
CA PHE A 65 -11.97 -6.90 -0.03
C PHE A 65 -12.66 -6.31 1.20
N ILE A 66 -12.14 -6.59 2.41
CA ILE A 66 -12.63 -5.96 3.64
C ILE A 66 -12.45 -4.45 3.57
N PHE A 67 -11.25 -4.00 3.21
CA PHE A 67 -10.92 -2.58 3.06
C PHE A 67 -11.81 -1.90 2.01
N LEU A 68 -11.95 -2.50 0.83
CA LEU A 68 -12.80 -1.99 -0.24
C LEU A 68 -14.25 -1.84 0.22
N THR A 69 -14.78 -2.82 0.95
CA THR A 69 -16.15 -2.79 1.46
C THR A 69 -16.35 -1.63 2.43
N LEU A 70 -15.41 -1.44 3.38
CA LEU A 70 -15.44 -0.32 4.32
C LEU A 70 -15.36 1.04 3.60
N GLN A 71 -14.48 1.16 2.60
CA GLN A 71 -14.36 2.40 1.83
C GLN A 71 -15.61 2.70 1.01
N LEU A 72 -16.26 1.69 0.41
CA LEU A 72 -17.53 1.89 -0.31
C LEU A 72 -18.64 2.38 0.62
N ILE A 73 -18.70 1.87 1.85
CA ILE A 73 -19.63 2.38 2.86
C ILE A 73 -19.33 3.85 3.17
N GLY A 74 -18.05 4.20 3.40
CA GLY A 74 -17.61 5.58 3.62
C GLY A 74 -17.93 6.51 2.46
N PHE A 75 -17.77 6.04 1.21
CA PHE A 75 -18.19 6.81 0.04
C PHE A 75 -19.67 7.10 0.03
N ILE A 76 -20.53 6.11 0.34
CA ILE A 76 -21.98 6.31 0.36
C ILE A 76 -22.36 7.37 1.40
N THR A 77 -21.78 7.33 2.60
CA THR A 77 -22.03 8.34 3.64
C THR A 77 -21.57 9.72 3.20
N SER A 78 -20.40 9.83 2.56
CA SER A 78 -19.90 11.11 2.02
C SER A 78 -20.75 11.66 0.86
N ILE A 79 -21.39 10.82 0.04
CA ILE A 79 -22.36 11.29 -0.97
C ILE A 79 -23.56 11.94 -0.29
N GLN A 80 -24.10 11.29 0.75
CA GLN A 80 -25.26 11.83 1.47
C GLN A 80 -24.94 13.18 2.10
N GLU A 81 -23.76 13.30 2.71
CA GLU A 81 -23.26 14.57 3.22
C GLU A 81 -23.12 15.61 2.12
N LEU A 82 -22.49 15.28 0.98
CA LEU A 82 -22.35 16.22 -0.14
C LEU A 82 -23.71 16.75 -0.66
N LEU A 83 -24.75 15.92 -0.64
CA LEU A 83 -26.10 16.31 -1.08
C LEU A 83 -26.82 17.25 -0.09
N VAL A 84 -26.47 17.18 1.18
CA VAL A 84 -27.15 17.92 2.27
C VAL A 84 -26.31 19.10 2.77
N ALA A 85 -24.98 19.05 2.60
CA ALA A 85 -24.05 19.88 3.34
C ALA A 85 -23.88 21.31 2.79
N LYS A 86 -23.55 22.18 3.74
CA LYS A 86 -23.09 23.56 3.51
C LYS A 86 -21.58 23.63 3.18
N ASN A 87 -20.79 22.63 3.59
CA ASN A 87 -19.34 22.57 3.41
C ASN A 87 -18.98 21.47 2.40
N MET A 88 -18.49 21.86 1.22
CA MET A 88 -18.20 20.93 0.13
C MET A 88 -16.77 20.35 0.18
N ILE A 89 -15.89 20.92 1.01
CA ILE A 89 -14.44 20.65 0.94
C ILE A 89 -14.10 19.23 1.43
N GLU A 90 -14.62 18.84 2.58
CA GLU A 90 -14.36 17.54 3.20
C GLU A 90 -14.77 16.35 2.32
N PRO A 91 -16.02 16.26 1.82
CA PRO A 91 -16.41 15.16 0.95
C PRO A 91 -15.59 15.17 -0.35
N LEU A 92 -15.29 16.33 -0.94
CA LEU A 92 -14.46 16.42 -2.15
C LEU A 92 -13.05 15.86 -1.93
N LEU A 93 -12.41 16.17 -0.81
CA LEU A 93 -11.08 15.64 -0.50
C LEU A 93 -11.10 14.10 -0.44
N TYR A 94 -12.12 13.53 0.20
CA TYR A 94 -12.32 12.09 0.28
C TYR A 94 -12.53 11.47 -1.12
N PHE A 95 -13.38 12.08 -1.95
CA PHE A 95 -13.60 11.69 -3.35
C PHE A 95 -12.37 11.73 -4.23
N VAL A 96 -11.44 12.64 -3.98
CA VAL A 96 -10.23 12.77 -4.78
C VAL A 96 -9.17 11.77 -4.30
N ILE A 97 -8.89 11.68 -3.00
CA ILE A 97 -7.73 10.94 -2.47
C ILE A 97 -7.99 9.43 -2.41
N TYR A 98 -9.15 9.01 -1.92
CA TYR A 98 -9.38 7.60 -1.61
C TYR A 98 -9.49 6.65 -2.82
N PRO A 99 -9.96 7.06 -4.02
CA PRO A 99 -9.84 6.21 -5.21
C PRO A 99 -8.39 5.88 -5.54
N TRP A 100 -7.46 6.82 -5.34
CA TRP A 100 -6.04 6.58 -5.53
C TRP A 100 -5.47 5.63 -4.48
N VAL A 101 -5.88 5.77 -3.21
CA VAL A 101 -5.49 4.84 -2.14
C VAL A 101 -5.96 3.41 -2.48
N ILE A 102 -7.22 3.26 -2.90
CA ILE A 102 -7.77 1.96 -3.34
C ILE A 102 -6.97 1.39 -4.51
N ALA A 103 -6.65 2.23 -5.51
CA ALA A 103 -5.84 1.81 -6.65
C ALA A 103 -4.42 1.37 -6.25
N ALA A 104 -3.80 2.04 -5.27
CA ALA A 104 -2.49 1.67 -4.73
C ALA A 104 -2.54 0.31 -4.02
N VAL A 105 -3.51 0.11 -3.11
CA VAL A 105 -3.68 -1.16 -2.39
C VAL A 105 -4.03 -2.28 -3.36
N PHE A 106 -4.88 -2.02 -4.35
CA PHE A 106 -5.20 -2.97 -5.42
C PHE A 106 -3.94 -3.37 -6.20
N GLY A 107 -3.16 -2.37 -6.66
CA GLY A 107 -1.89 -2.59 -7.35
C GLY A 107 -0.92 -3.43 -6.51
N TYR A 108 -0.84 -3.19 -5.22
CA TYR A 108 -0.04 -3.97 -4.28
C TYR A 108 -0.52 -5.43 -4.14
N CYS A 109 -1.82 -5.63 -3.94
CA CYS A 109 -2.40 -6.96 -3.68
C CYS A 109 -2.41 -7.86 -4.91
N PHE A 110 -2.61 -7.29 -6.10
CA PHE A 110 -2.70 -8.03 -7.36
C PHE A 110 -1.44 -7.93 -8.22
N ASN A 111 -0.38 -7.29 -7.71
CA ASN A 111 0.87 -7.07 -8.43
C ASN A 111 0.68 -6.40 -9.80
N ARG A 112 -0.23 -5.42 -9.87
CA ARG A 112 -0.54 -4.65 -11.08
C ARG A 112 0.15 -3.29 -11.02
N LYS A 113 0.78 -2.89 -12.14
CA LYS A 113 1.40 -1.58 -12.30
C LYS A 113 0.41 -0.67 -13.03
N PHE A 114 0.04 0.46 -12.42
CA PHE A 114 -0.87 1.45 -13.04
C PHE A 114 -0.18 2.76 -13.39
N LEU A 115 0.63 3.28 -12.47
CA LEU A 115 1.18 4.62 -12.55
C LEU A 115 2.67 4.67 -12.18
N ALA A 116 3.32 5.75 -12.59
CA ALA A 116 4.72 6.02 -12.29
C ALA A 116 4.98 6.10 -10.78
N ARG A 117 6.17 5.66 -10.37
CA ARG A 117 6.64 5.67 -8.97
C ARG A 117 6.46 7.02 -8.28
N ARG A 118 6.78 8.12 -8.99
CA ARG A 118 6.69 9.50 -8.48
C ARG A 118 5.28 9.89 -8.05
N ILE A 119 4.24 9.41 -8.75
CA ILE A 119 2.85 9.74 -8.42
C ILE A 119 2.48 9.13 -7.07
N TRP A 120 2.87 7.88 -6.83
CA TRP A 120 2.62 7.20 -5.55
C TRP A 120 3.38 7.81 -4.38
N GLN A 121 4.57 8.36 -4.63
CA GLN A 121 5.34 9.08 -3.61
C GLN A 121 4.67 10.38 -3.16
N VAL A 122 3.82 10.99 -3.99
CA VAL A 122 3.03 12.19 -3.64
C VAL A 122 1.69 11.80 -3.01
N ILE A 123 1.04 10.75 -3.50
CA ILE A 123 -0.24 10.26 -2.95
C ILE A 123 -0.06 9.76 -1.50
N PHE A 124 1.05 9.08 -1.19
CA PHE A 124 1.32 8.57 0.15
C PHE A 124 1.25 9.64 1.27
N PRO A 125 2.00 10.76 1.22
CA PRO A 125 1.90 11.79 2.24
C PRO A 125 0.55 12.54 2.19
N ALA A 126 -0.05 12.71 1.01
CA ALA A 126 -1.35 13.36 0.88
C ALA A 126 -2.46 12.56 1.58
N ALA A 127 -2.47 11.23 1.43
CA ALA A 127 -3.36 10.34 2.16
C ALA A 127 -3.14 10.43 3.68
N LEU A 128 -1.88 10.43 4.13
CA LEU A 128 -1.54 10.55 5.55
C LEU A 128 -2.06 11.84 6.17
N VAL A 129 -1.87 12.97 5.49
CA VAL A 129 -2.38 14.27 5.97
C VAL A 129 -3.91 14.28 5.99
N THR A 130 -4.56 13.71 4.97
CA THR A 130 -6.02 13.60 4.91
C THR A 130 -6.58 12.80 6.08
N ASP A 131 -5.97 11.66 6.41
CA ASP A 131 -6.40 10.84 7.54
C ASP A 131 -6.20 11.57 8.87
N ILE A 132 -5.08 12.28 9.06
CA ILE A 132 -4.84 13.08 10.28
C ILE A 132 -5.90 14.16 10.46
N ILE A 133 -6.26 14.87 9.38
CA ILE A 133 -7.32 15.89 9.41
C ILE A 133 -8.68 15.26 9.72
N PHE A 134 -9.00 14.12 9.10
CA PHE A 134 -10.25 13.43 9.37
C PHE A 134 -10.34 12.98 10.84
N PHE A 135 -9.26 12.45 11.41
CA PHE A 135 -9.21 12.10 12.82
C PHE A 135 -9.36 13.31 13.73
N SER A 136 -8.68 14.43 13.43
CA SER A 136 -8.77 15.61 14.29
C SER A 136 -10.21 16.14 14.36
N ILE A 137 -10.94 16.15 13.24
CA ILE A 137 -12.35 16.55 13.19
C ILE A 137 -13.23 15.62 14.04
N LEU A 138 -13.00 14.30 13.95
CA LEU A 138 -13.77 13.28 14.67
C LEU A 138 -13.76 13.46 16.20
N PHE A 139 -12.72 14.07 16.77
CA PHE A 139 -12.56 14.25 18.22
C PHE A 139 -12.97 15.65 18.75
N VAL A 140 -13.29 16.62 17.88
CA VAL A 140 -13.51 18.03 18.29
C VAL A 140 -14.85 18.28 18.96
N GLU A 141 -15.92 17.59 18.56
CA GLU A 141 -17.29 17.97 18.96
C GLU A 141 -17.96 17.11 20.06
N GLN A 142 -17.27 16.10 20.61
CA GLN A 142 -17.90 15.20 21.59
C GLN A 142 -17.50 15.47 23.05
N ASN A 143 -18.40 15.07 23.96
CA ASN A 143 -18.13 15.02 25.40
C ASN A 143 -16.94 14.10 25.71
N PHE A 144 -16.21 14.40 26.79
CA PHE A 144 -14.99 13.69 27.19
C PHE A 144 -15.12 12.16 27.22
N ILE A 145 -16.20 11.63 27.82
CA ILE A 145 -16.43 10.17 27.91
C ILE A 145 -16.62 9.55 26.52
N ALA A 146 -17.38 10.22 25.65
CA ALA A 146 -17.66 9.72 24.31
C ALA A 146 -16.39 9.75 23.43
N ASN A 147 -15.54 10.77 23.58
CA ASN A 147 -14.22 10.82 22.97
C ASN A 147 -13.31 9.65 23.39
N ILE A 148 -13.31 9.27 24.67
CA ILE A 148 -12.53 8.11 25.14
C ILE A 148 -13.05 6.82 24.51
N ILE A 149 -14.37 6.61 24.47
CA ILE A 149 -14.96 5.41 23.87
C ILE A 149 -14.64 5.35 22.38
N ALA A 150 -14.81 6.45 21.65
CA ALA A 150 -14.49 6.56 20.23
C ALA A 150 -13.01 6.26 19.96
N LEU A 151 -12.10 6.80 20.79
CA LEU A 151 -10.67 6.54 20.70
C LEU A 151 -10.33 5.05 20.89
N ILE A 152 -10.94 4.40 21.88
CA ILE A 152 -10.73 2.97 22.14
C ILE A 152 -11.21 2.14 20.95
N MET A 153 -12.41 2.41 20.44
CA MET A 153 -12.94 1.72 19.25
C MET A 153 -12.04 1.95 18.03
N PHE A 154 -11.57 3.17 17.84
CA PHE A 154 -10.64 3.52 16.77
C PHE A 154 -9.35 2.70 16.85
N ILE A 155 -8.70 2.67 18.03
CA ILE A 155 -7.43 1.96 18.26
C ILE A 155 -7.58 0.46 18.02
N ILE A 156 -8.70 -0.13 18.44
CA ILE A 156 -8.92 -1.58 18.34
C ILE A 156 -9.28 -1.98 16.90
N THR A 157 -10.13 -1.20 16.23
CA THR A 157 -10.73 -1.63 14.96
C THR A 157 -10.09 -0.99 13.74
N LEU A 158 -9.98 0.35 13.71
CA LEU A 158 -9.58 1.08 12.51
C LEU A 158 -8.06 1.25 12.42
N PHE A 159 -7.38 1.47 13.54
CA PHE A 159 -5.94 1.70 13.55
C PHE A 159 -5.14 0.55 12.93
N PRO A 160 -5.41 -0.75 13.19
CA PRO A 160 -4.71 -1.85 12.53
C PRO A 160 -4.95 -1.87 11.00
N LEU A 161 -6.17 -1.53 10.57
CA LEU A 161 -6.52 -1.48 9.15
C LEU A 161 -5.77 -0.36 8.42
N ILE A 162 -5.63 0.79 9.08
CA ILE A 162 -4.89 1.95 8.58
C ILE A 162 -3.39 1.65 8.50
N ILE A 163 -2.82 1.00 9.51
CA ILE A 163 -1.42 0.55 9.45
C ILE A 163 -1.20 -0.37 8.24
N LEU A 164 -2.08 -1.36 8.05
CA LEU A 164 -1.98 -2.27 6.90
C LEU A 164 -2.11 -1.53 5.56
N GLN A 165 -2.96 -0.52 5.48
CA GLN A 165 -3.12 0.34 4.30
C GLN A 165 -1.80 1.06 4.01
N TYR A 166 -1.20 1.70 5.00
CA TYR A 166 0.06 2.43 4.82
C TYR A 166 1.24 1.50 4.52
N VAL A 167 1.26 0.29 5.08
CA VAL A 167 2.26 -0.72 4.71
C VAL A 167 2.09 -1.14 3.25
N ALA A 168 0.86 -1.33 2.77
CA ALA A 168 0.59 -1.64 1.36
C ALA A 168 0.99 -0.47 0.44
N LEU A 169 0.62 0.76 0.78
CA LEU A 169 0.97 1.96 0.01
C LEU A 169 2.49 2.18 -0.04
N TYR A 170 3.16 2.13 1.11
CA TYR A 170 4.61 2.27 1.20
C TYR A 170 5.31 1.21 0.34
N ARG A 171 4.94 -0.06 0.54
CA ARG A 171 5.54 -1.13 -0.26
C ARG A 171 5.25 -0.94 -1.74
N TYR A 172 4.05 -0.53 -2.14
CA TYR A 172 3.74 -0.29 -3.54
C TYR A 172 4.53 0.88 -4.13
N ALA A 173 4.59 2.02 -3.44
CA ALA A 173 5.28 3.21 -3.89
C ALA A 173 6.80 2.99 -4.04
N TYR A 174 7.39 2.13 -3.22
CA TYR A 174 8.83 1.88 -3.22
C TYR A 174 9.26 0.53 -3.84
N SER A 175 8.33 -0.40 -4.11
CA SER A 175 8.66 -1.69 -4.77
C SER A 175 8.67 -1.64 -6.30
N GLN A 176 8.15 -0.59 -6.92
CA GLN A 176 8.16 -0.48 -8.37
C GLN A 176 9.58 -0.18 -8.84
N THR A 177 10.27 -1.20 -9.35
CA THR A 177 11.38 -1.00 -10.29
C THR A 177 10.82 -0.31 -11.53
N GLU A 178 11.44 0.80 -11.91
CA GLU A 178 11.07 1.53 -13.12
C GLU A 178 11.17 0.54 -14.30
N PRO A 179 10.10 0.38 -15.11
CA PRO A 179 10.16 -0.49 -16.28
C PRO A 179 11.01 0.08 -17.43
N TRP A 180 11.46 1.33 -17.33
CA TRP A 180 11.99 2.11 -18.45
C TRP A 180 13.28 2.83 -18.07
N THR A 181 14.35 2.06 -17.89
CA THR A 181 15.74 2.51 -18.09
C THR A 181 16.52 1.35 -18.67
#